data_AF-A0A1U7GI77-F1
#
_entry.id   AF-A0A1U7GI77-F1
#
_cell.length_a   1.000
_cell.length_b   1.000
_cell.length_c   1.000
_cell.angle_alpha   90.00
_cell.angle_beta   90.00
_cell.angle_gamma   90.00
#
_symmetry.space_group_name_H-M   'P 1'
#
loop_
_entity.id
_entity.type
_entity.pdbx_description
1 polymer ?
#
loop_
_entity_poly.entity_id
_entity_poly.type
_entity_poly.pdbx_seq_one_letter_code
_entity_poly.pdbx_strand_id
1 'polypeptide(L)' 'MNDVQDSVIVTAGATAHGVCVHHHDFPEVRAEGQSPREAAALLANKLAAAMDTALTEWRRQSLTKAITDVNEYVKREG' A
#
# COMPACT_ATOMS: atom_id res chain seq x y z
N MET A 1 13.18 15.43 5.97
CA MET A 1 13.31 14.42 4.91
C MET A 1 12.51 13.24 5.41
N ASN A 2 11.25 13.12 4.98
CA ASN A 2 10.33 12.17 5.59
C ASN A 2 10.58 10.77 5.05
N ASP A 3 10.69 9.88 6.02
CA ASP A 3 10.90 8.46 5.97
C ASP A 3 9.84 7.79 5.08
N VAL A 4 10.17 7.55 3.80
CA VAL A 4 9.32 6.75 2.89
C VAL A 4 9.49 5.25 3.21
N GLN A 5 10.33 4.89 4.19
CA GLN A 5 10.69 3.50 4.47
C GLN A 5 9.79 2.84 5.53
N ASP A 6 9.17 3.60 6.44
CA ASP A 6 8.31 3.02 7.50
C ASP A 6 6.81 2.89 7.13
N SER A 7 6.35 3.56 6.07
CA SER A 7 4.91 3.59 5.74
C SER A 7 4.39 2.31 5.08
N VAL A 8 5.25 1.56 4.38
CA VAL A 8 4.88 0.34 3.64
C VAL A 8 5.44 -0.87 4.36
N ILE A 9 4.55 -1.67 4.95
CA ILE A 9 4.93 -2.84 5.73
C ILE A 9 4.75 -4.09 4.87
N VAL A 10 5.86 -4.78 4.63
CA VAL A 10 5.91 -6.05 3.90
C VAL A 10 6.00 -7.20 4.90
N THR A 11 5.11 -8.18 4.76
CA THR A 11 5.04 -9.37 5.62
C THR A 11 4.96 -10.62 4.77
N ALA A 12 5.36 -11.76 5.34
CA ALA A 12 5.10 -13.05 4.70
C ALA A 12 3.59 -13.28 4.60
N GLY A 13 3.11 -13.60 3.40
CA GLY A 13 1.71 -13.90 3.14
C GLY A 13 1.29 -15.24 3.74
N ALA A 14 -0.02 -15.52 3.71
CA ALA A 14 -0.57 -16.76 4.27
C ALA A 14 -0.15 -18.03 3.51
N THR A 15 0.41 -17.89 2.31
CA THR A 15 0.92 -19.00 1.49
C THR A 15 2.44 -19.03 1.48
N ALA A 16 3.05 -20.21 1.29
CA ALA A 16 4.50 -20.42 1.37
C ALA A 16 5.35 -19.55 0.42
N HIS A 17 4.72 -18.92 -0.58
CA HIS A 17 5.36 -18.02 -1.55
C HIS A 17 4.65 -16.67 -1.69
N GLY A 18 3.68 -16.38 -0.81
CA GLY A 18 2.94 -15.12 -0.82
C GLY A 18 3.67 -14.04 -0.04
N VAL A 19 3.52 -12.80 -0.50
CA VAL A 19 3.92 -11.60 0.23
C VAL A 19 2.68 -10.76 0.48
N CYS A 20 2.48 -10.33 1.72
CA CYS A 20 1.39 -9.45 2.12
C CYS A 20 1.93 -8.06 2.44
N VAL A 21 1.45 -7.05 1.74
CA VAL A 21 1.86 -5.65 1.89
C VAL A 21 0.68 -4.82 2.36
N HIS A 22 0.91 -3.96 3.33
CA HIS A 22 -0.08 -3.02 3.83
C HIS A 22 0.57 -1.67 4.15
N HIS A 23 -0.25 -0.63 4.22
CA HIS A 23 0.21 0.69 4.63
C HIS A 23 0.07 0.84 6.14
N HIS A 24 1.04 1.45 6.82
CA HIS A 24 1.03 1.68 8.26
C HIS A 24 -0.23 2.45 8.71
N ASP A 25 -0.59 3.51 7.97
CA ASP A 25 -1.80 4.31 8.24
C ASP A 25 -3.12 3.60 7.89
N PHE A 26 -3.07 2.54 7.09
CA PHE A 26 -4.24 1.79 6.63
C PHE A 26 -4.02 0.29 6.80
N PRO A 27 -3.87 -0.20 8.05
CA PRO A 27 -3.65 -1.62 8.30
C PRO A 27 -4.84 -2.49 7.89
N GLU A 28 -6.03 -1.90 7.70
CA GLU A 28 -7.20 -2.58 7.14
C GLU A 28 -7.08 -2.85 5.64
N VAL A 29 -6.28 -2.06 4.92
CA VAL A 29 -6.05 -2.25 3.49
C VAL A 29 -4.75 -3.03 3.29
N ARG A 30 -4.91 -4.33 3.04
CA ARG A 30 -3.79 -5.25 2.78
C ARG A 30 -3.92 -5.86 1.41
N ALA A 31 -2.81 -6.10 0.74
CA ALA A 31 -2.76 -6.78 -0.54
C ALA A 31 -1.74 -7.90 -0.50
N GLU A 32 -2.10 -9.03 -1.11
CA GLU A 32 -1.24 -10.19 -1.23
C GLU A 32 -0.85 -10.38 -2.69
N GLY A 33 0.40 -10.75 -2.93
CA GLY A 33 0.93 -11.05 -4.26
C GLY A 33 2.05 -12.09 -4.16
N GLN A 34 2.58 -12.55 -5.28
CA GLN A 34 3.70 -13.49 -5.30
C GLN A 34 5.06 -12.81 -5.10
N SER A 35 5.08 -11.47 -5.18
CA SER A 35 6.26 -10.64 -4.93
C SER A 35 5.89 -9.35 -4.19
N PRO A 36 6.84 -8.70 -3.48
CA PRO A 36 6.59 -7.42 -2.83
C PRO A 36 6.09 -6.35 -3.81
N ARG A 37 6.62 -6.35 -5.04
CA ARG A 37 6.21 -5.43 -6.11
C ARG A 37 4.76 -5.63 -6.54
N GLU A 38 4.37 -6.88 -6.79
CA GLU A 38 2.99 -7.21 -7.18
C GLU A 38 2.01 -6.88 -6.05
N ALA A 39 2.35 -7.28 -4.82
CA ALA A 39 1.55 -6.99 -3.64
C ALA A 39 1.40 -5.47 -3.41
N ALA A 40 2.47 -4.70 -3.58
CA ALA A 40 2.42 -3.24 -3.48
C ALA A 40 1.59 -2.60 -4.61
N ALA A 41 1.68 -3.08 -5.85
CA ALA A 41 0.82 -2.61 -6.94
C ALA A 41 -0.67 -2.90 -6.66
N LEU A 42 -0.97 -4.08 -6.11
CA LEU A 42 -2.32 -4.44 -5.66
C LEU A 42 -2.78 -3.56 -4.49
N LEU A 43 -1.89 -3.21 -3.56
CA LEU A 43 -2.19 -2.29 -2.46
C LEU A 43 -2.58 -0.91 -2.97
N ALA A 44 -1.85 -0.36 -3.95
CA ALA A 44 -2.16 0.93 -4.56
C ALA A 44 -3.57 0.92 -5.20
N ASN A 45 -3.94 -0.15 -5.90
CA ASN A 45 -5.27 -0.32 -6.46
C ASN A 45 -6.36 -0.36 -5.38
N LYS A 46 -6.13 -1.07 -4.26
CA LYS A 46 -7.09 -1.12 -3.14
C LYS A 46 -7.25 0.24 -2.47
N LEU A 47 -6.15 0.99 -2.29
CA LEU A 47 -6.19 2.35 -1.74
C LEU A 47 -6.93 3.30 -2.68
N ALA A 48 -6.77 3.17 -4.00
CA ALA A 48 -7.51 3.94 -4.98
C ALA A 48 -9.02 3.63 -4.95
N ALA A 49 -9.39 2.36 -4.81
CA ALA A 49 -10.79 1.97 -4.62
C ALA A 49 -11.38 2.55 -3.31
N ALA A 50 -10.60 2.54 -2.22
CA ALA A 50 -11.02 3.17 -0.97
C ALA A 50 -11.17 4.69 -1.11
N MET A 51 -10.36 5.34 -1.94
CA MET A 51 -10.41 6.78 -2.21
C MET A 51 -11.72 7.19 -2.90
N ASP A 52 -12.22 6.37 -3.82
CA ASP A 52 -13.50 6.60 -4.49
C ASP A 52 -14.67 6.65 -3.50
N THR A 53 -14.59 5.83 -2.44
CA THR A 53 -15.61 5.76 -1.38
C THR A 53 -15.41 6.76 -0.24
N ALA A 54 -14.33 7.56 -0.26
CA ALA A 54 -13.98 8.45 0.83
C ALA A 54 -14.84 9.73 0.82
N LEU A 55 -15.80 9.79 1.74
CA LEU A 55 -16.75 10.91 1.89
C LEU A 55 -16.14 12.17 2.53
N THR A 56 -14.94 12.07 3.12
CA THR A 56 -14.29 13.18 3.83
C THR A 56 -12.98 13.59 3.16
N GLU A 57 -12.72 14.89 3.13
CA GLU A 57 -11.54 15.47 2.46
C GLU A 57 -10.22 15.04 3.12
N TRP A 58 -10.17 15.00 4.45
CA TRP A 58 -8.99 14.53 5.18
C TRP A 58 -8.64 13.05 4.86
N ARG A 59 -9.65 12.22 4.59
CA ARG A 59 -9.46 10.81 4.23
C ARG A 59 -8.94 10.67 2.80
N ARG A 60 -9.46 11.49 1.87
CA ARG A 60 -8.94 11.56 0.49
C ARG A 60 -7.48 12.01 0.43
N GLN A 61 -7.10 13.01 1.23
CA GLN A 61 -5.71 13.45 1.33
C GLN A 61 -4.80 12.35 1.88
N SER A 62 -5.24 11.66 2.95
CA SER A 62 -4.48 10.55 3.55
C SER A 62 -4.30 9.38 2.59
N LEU A 63 -5.35 9.00 1.85
CA LEU A 63 -5.29 7.95 0.84
C LEU A 63 -4.42 8.33 -0.36
N THR A 64 -4.48 9.59 -0.80
CA THR A 64 -3.63 10.10 -1.88
C THR A 64 -2.16 9.99 -1.52
N LYS A 65 -1.80 10.39 -0.29
CA LYS A 65 -0.44 10.25 0.23
C LYS A 65 -0.01 8.78 0.28
N ALA A 66 -0.85 7.90 0.81
CA ALA A 66 -0.56 6.47 0.87
C ALA A 66 -0.35 5.84 -0.52
N ILE A 67 -1.16 6.22 -1.52
CA ILE A 67 -0.98 5.77 -2.91
C ILE A 67 0.36 6.26 -3.48
N THR A 68 0.74 7.51 -3.21
CA THR A 68 2.04 8.05 -3.63
C THR A 68 3.20 7.29 -2.99
N ASP A 69 3.15 7.04 -1.68
CA ASP A 69 4.20 6.34 -0.94
C ASP A 69 4.35 4.89 -1.47
N VAL A 70 3.25 4.17 -1.69
CA VAL A 70 3.27 2.81 -2.27
C VAL A 70 3.79 2.82 -3.71
N ASN A 71 3.42 3.80 -4.54
CA ASN A 71 3.93 3.90 -5.90
C ASN A 71 5.42 4.19 -5.96
N GLU A 72 5.95 5.03 -5.07
CA GLU A 72 7.38 5.27 -4.96
C GLU A 72 8.13 4.02 -4.48
N TYR A 73 7.55 3.24 -3.56
CA TYR A 73 8.07 1.93 -3.18
C TYR A 73 8.14 0.98 -4.40
N VAL A 74 7.06 0.85 -5.17
CA VAL A 74 7.00 -0.01 -6.37
C VAL A 74 8.07 0.39 -7.41
N LYS A 75 8.33 1.69 -7.57
CA LYS A 75 9.38 2.18 -8.49
C LYS A 75 10.80 1.86 -8.00
N ARG A 76 11.04 1.85 -6.68
CA ARG A 76 12.35 1.54 -6.10
C ARG A 76 12.70 0.06 -6.14
N GLU A 77 11.69 -0.81 -6.04
CA GLU A 77 11.83 -2.26 -6.11
C GLU A 77 11.91 -2.80 -7.57
N GLY A 78 12.01 -1.92 -8.57
CA GLY A 78 12.09 -2.25 -9.99
C GLY A 78 13.47 -2.08 -10.60
#